data_AF-A0A8X7BYF5-F1
#
_entry.id   AF-A0A8X7BYF5-F1
#
_cell.length_a   1.000
_cell.length_b   1.000
_cell.length_c   1.000
_cell.angle_alpha   90.00
_cell.angle_beta   90.00
_cell.angle_gamma   90.00
#
_symmetry.space_group_name_H-M   'P 1'
#
loop_
_entity.id
_entity.type
_entity.pdbx_description
1 polymer ?
#
loop_
_entity_poly.entity_id
_entity_poly.type
_entity_poly.pdbx_seq_one_letter_code
_entity_poly.pdbx_strand_id
1 'polypeptide(L)'
;MHFLYPIIFTLTVEQAKNLEFPAVSVCNFNRLGFSQQAKTALLLPERRNFFHCNEANDPERNETKQNMRLFLMEYYDMDEETCFLMGQNLSIFIEKCLFRCGLCHQNHSKYFQNSRYGNCITFNKGNKEMKILTVSDSGPSTGLILELNLQYDYYEKSTEAKLAQEL
;
A
#
# COMPACT_ATOMS: atom_id res chain seq x y z
N MET A 1 11.62 -20.37 45.92
CA MET A 1 10.47 -19.48 45.60
C MET A 1 10.33 -19.44 44.09
N HIS A 2 9.23 -19.95 43.53
CA HIS A 2 8.95 -19.89 42.10
C HIS A 2 7.56 -19.28 41.95
N PHE A 3 7.49 -18.04 41.46
CA PHE A 3 6.24 -17.41 41.07
C PHE A 3 5.92 -17.87 39.64
N LEU A 4 5.16 -18.96 39.50
CA LEU A 4 4.61 -19.37 38.22
C LEU A 4 3.30 -18.61 37.99
N TYR A 5 3.24 -17.81 36.94
CA TYR A 5 2.04 -17.10 36.50
C TYR A 5 1.46 -17.82 35.28
N PRO A 6 0.64 -18.89 35.47
CA PRO A 6 0.05 -19.60 34.34
C PRO A 6 -0.95 -18.68 33.63
N ILE A 7 -0.78 -18.55 32.31
CA ILE A 7 -1.71 -17.82 31.44
C ILE A 7 -2.66 -18.84 30.82
N ILE A 8 -3.97 -18.63 31.00
CA ILE A 8 -5.03 -19.42 30.36
C ILE A 8 -5.76 -18.50 29.38
N PHE A 9 -5.98 -18.96 28.15
CA PHE A 9 -6.72 -18.23 27.13
C PHE A 9 -7.97 -19.02 26.73
N THR A 10 -9.10 -18.33 26.65
CA THR A 10 -10.37 -18.88 26.17
C THR A 10 -10.77 -18.15 24.89
N LEU A 11 -11.00 -18.91 23.82
CA LEU A 11 -11.49 -18.38 22.56
C LEU A 11 -13.01 -18.59 22.48
N THR A 12 -13.76 -17.51 22.22
CA THR A 12 -15.19 -17.55 21.94
C THR A 12 -15.49 -16.83 20.63
N VAL A 13 -16.57 -17.24 19.95
CA VAL A 13 -17.07 -16.59 18.74
C VAL A 13 -18.46 -16.08 19.05
N GLU A 14 -18.65 -14.77 18.97
CA GLU A 14 -19.93 -14.10 19.23
C GLU A 14 -20.49 -13.50 17.95
N GLN A 15 -21.80 -13.63 17.76
CA GLN A 15 -22.50 -13.05 16.61
C GLN A 15 -23.11 -11.70 17.00
N ALA A 16 -22.59 -10.63 16.43
CA ALA A 16 -23.12 -9.28 16.62
C ALA A 16 -24.03 -8.87 15.45
N LYS A 17 -25.10 -8.12 15.75
CA LYS A 17 -26.02 -7.56 14.74
C LYS A 17 -25.43 -6.39 13.97
N ASN A 18 -24.47 -5.68 14.56
CA ASN A 18 -23.76 -4.57 13.95
C ASN A 18 -22.31 -4.64 14.38
N LEU A 19 -21.41 -4.57 13.41
CA LEU A 19 -19.97 -4.53 13.63
C LEU A 19 -19.43 -3.22 13.08
N GLU A 20 -18.40 -2.69 13.73
CA GLU A 20 -17.62 -1.60 13.17
C GLU A 20 -16.90 -2.09 11.92
N PHE A 21 -17.06 -1.37 10.82
CA PHE A 21 -16.30 -1.65 9.61
C PHE A 21 -14.85 -1.21 9.86
N PRO A 22 -13.85 -2.02 9.49
CA PRO A 22 -12.47 -1.67 9.76
C PRO A 22 -12.03 -0.43 8.96
N ALA A 23 -10.95 0.20 9.41
CA ALA A 23 -10.20 1.12 8.58
C ALA A 23 -9.47 0.32 7.48
N VAL A 24 -9.63 0.71 6.22
CA VAL A 24 -8.99 0.04 5.08
C VAL A 24 -7.98 1.00 4.47
N SER A 25 -6.69 0.69 4.59
CA SER A 25 -5.61 1.50 3.99
C SER A 25 -5.10 0.84 2.72
N VAL A 26 -4.99 1.62 1.65
CA VAL A 26 -4.50 1.18 0.34
C VAL A 26 -3.39 2.11 -0.12
N CYS A 27 -2.30 1.51 -0.59
CA CYS A 27 -1.16 2.19 -1.17
C CYS A 27 -0.81 1.52 -2.49
N ASN A 28 -0.36 2.30 -3.47
CA ASN A 28 0.24 1.79 -4.68
C ASN A 28 1.70 1.37 -4.38
N PHE A 29 2.21 0.29 -4.99
CA PHE A 29 3.61 -0.11 -4.79
C PHE A 29 4.60 0.81 -5.50
N ASN A 30 4.15 1.50 -6.56
CA ASN A 30 4.91 2.60 -7.11
C ASN A 30 4.74 3.83 -6.21
N ARG A 31 5.85 4.22 -5.59
CA ARG A 31 5.93 5.33 -4.65
C ARG A 31 5.68 6.68 -5.31
N LEU A 32 6.07 6.84 -6.57
CA LEU A 32 5.96 8.09 -7.32
C LEU A 32 4.77 8.07 -8.28
N GLY A 33 4.21 9.24 -8.53
CA GLY A 33 3.15 9.48 -9.50
C GLY A 33 3.68 9.75 -10.91
N PHE A 34 2.77 9.67 -11.89
CA PHE A 34 3.05 9.84 -13.31
C PHE A 34 3.76 11.16 -13.70
N SER A 35 3.50 12.26 -13.00
CA SER A 35 4.06 13.58 -13.34
C SER A 35 5.58 13.64 -13.19
N GLN A 36 6.16 12.75 -12.38
CA GLN A 36 7.60 12.57 -12.28
C GLN A 36 7.99 11.58 -13.39
N GLN A 37 8.57 12.06 -14.49
CA GLN A 37 9.11 11.24 -15.59
C GLN A 37 10.24 10.27 -15.15
N ALA A 38 10.55 10.22 -13.86
CA ALA A 38 11.37 9.20 -13.25
C ALA A 38 10.58 7.88 -13.24
N LYS A 39 10.88 7.01 -14.20
CA LYS A 39 10.60 5.58 -14.07
C LYS A 39 11.25 5.14 -12.76
N THR A 40 10.47 4.93 -11.71
CA THR A 40 11.02 4.47 -10.45
C THR A 40 11.11 2.97 -10.42
N ALA A 41 12.32 2.47 -10.17
CA ALA A 41 12.53 1.09 -9.80
C ALA A 41 11.57 0.75 -8.66
N LEU A 42 10.68 -0.22 -8.89
CA LEU A 42 9.90 -0.78 -7.80
C LEU A 42 10.88 -1.34 -6.78
N LEU A 43 11.00 -0.63 -5.68
CA LEU A 43 11.55 -1.21 -4.47
C LEU A 43 10.49 -2.19 -4.00
N LEU A 44 10.65 -3.43 -4.42
CA LEU A 44 10.00 -4.58 -3.78
C LEU A 44 11.01 -5.14 -2.77
N PRO A 45 11.11 -4.62 -1.52
CA PRO A 45 11.79 -5.35 -0.46
C PRO A 45 11.19 -6.74 -0.23
N GLU A 46 9.98 -7.00 -0.73
CA GLU A 46 9.31 -8.31 -0.68
C GLU A 46 9.90 -9.36 -1.62
N ARG A 47 10.73 -8.99 -2.61
CA ARG A 47 11.64 -9.99 -3.18
C ARG A 47 12.68 -10.29 -2.11
N ARG A 48 12.40 -11.31 -1.30
CA ARG A 48 13.30 -12.00 -0.35
C ARG A 48 14.67 -12.41 -0.95
N ASN A 49 14.93 -12.10 -2.21
CA ASN A 49 16.22 -12.26 -2.89
C ASN A 49 17.22 -11.13 -2.61
N PHE A 50 16.89 -10.13 -1.79
CA PHE A 50 17.89 -9.17 -1.26
C PHE A 50 18.92 -9.81 -0.30
N PHE A 51 18.77 -11.11 0.04
CA PHE A 51 19.76 -11.89 0.80
C PHE A 51 20.62 -12.84 -0.04
N HIS A 52 20.54 -12.82 -1.37
CA HIS A 52 21.59 -13.47 -2.16
C HIS A 52 22.74 -12.48 -2.36
N CYS A 53 23.66 -12.45 -1.39
CA CYS A 53 25.03 -11.97 -1.55
C CYS A 53 25.83 -12.89 -2.48
N ASN A 54 25.27 -13.24 -3.64
CA ASN A 54 26.07 -13.76 -4.74
C ASN A 54 26.35 -12.56 -5.63
N GLU A 55 27.56 -12.04 -5.48
CA GLU A 55 28.22 -11.10 -6.38
C GLU A 55 28.39 -11.78 -7.75
N ALA A 56 27.29 -12.00 -8.46
CA ALA A 56 27.37 -12.17 -9.89
C ALA A 56 27.84 -10.81 -10.43
N ASN A 57 29.08 -10.77 -10.89
CA ASN A 57 29.73 -9.63 -11.54
C ASN A 57 29.06 -9.33 -12.89
N ASP A 58 27.83 -8.89 -12.82
CA ASP A 58 27.08 -8.34 -13.94
C ASP A 58 27.11 -6.81 -13.81
N PRO A 59 27.87 -6.10 -14.66
CA PRO A 59 28.06 -4.65 -14.55
C PRO A 59 26.74 -3.88 -14.71
N GLU A 60 25.81 -4.37 -15.53
CA GLU A 60 24.50 -3.73 -15.76
C GLU A 60 23.63 -3.81 -14.48
N ARG A 61 23.68 -4.95 -13.78
CA ARG A 61 22.97 -5.16 -12.50
C ARG A 61 23.54 -4.30 -11.37
N ASN A 62 24.81 -3.94 -11.41
CA ASN A 62 25.45 -3.13 -10.38
C ASN A 62 25.12 -1.64 -10.53
N GLU A 63 25.03 -1.13 -11.77
CA GLU A 63 24.63 0.26 -12.04
C GLU A 63 23.17 0.52 -11.63
N THR A 64 22.24 -0.39 -11.96
CA THR A 64 20.83 -0.26 -11.52
C THR A 64 20.70 -0.26 -10.00
N LYS A 65 21.48 -1.08 -9.28
CA LYS A 65 21.50 -1.12 -7.81
C LYS A 65 22.04 0.18 -7.21
N GLN A 66 23.07 0.77 -7.81
CA GLN A 66 23.64 2.04 -7.34
C GLN A 66 22.68 3.20 -7.58
N ASN A 67 22.10 3.30 -8.78
CA ASN A 67 21.12 4.33 -9.13
C ASN A 67 19.90 4.27 -8.22
N MET A 68 19.41 3.07 -7.91
CA MET A 68 18.33 2.85 -6.95
C MET A 68 18.67 3.33 -5.53
N ARG A 69 19.89 3.09 -5.05
CA ARG A 69 20.33 3.55 -3.73
C ARG A 69 20.44 5.08 -3.67
N LEU A 70 20.99 5.69 -4.72
CA LEU A 70 21.11 7.15 -4.82
C LEU A 70 19.72 7.80 -4.84
N PHE A 71 18.80 7.27 -5.65
CA PHE A 71 17.40 7.71 -5.66
C PHE A 71 16.77 7.60 -4.27
N LEU A 72 17.00 6.51 -3.55
CA LEU A 72 16.45 6.33 -2.21
C LEU A 72 16.98 7.35 -1.21
N MET A 73 18.28 7.65 -1.24
CA MET A 73 18.88 8.66 -0.38
C MET A 73 18.28 10.02 -0.67
N GLU A 74 18.24 10.42 -1.94
CA GLU A 74 17.62 11.68 -2.37
C GLU A 74 16.14 11.74 -1.95
N TYR A 75 15.38 10.66 -2.15
CA TYR A 75 13.97 10.61 -1.76
C TYR A 75 13.77 10.77 -0.26
N TYR A 76 14.59 10.14 0.56
CA TYR A 76 14.47 10.24 2.02
C TYR A 76 15.01 11.54 2.59
N ASP A 77 15.83 12.27 1.83
CA ASP A 77 16.30 13.63 2.18
C ASP A 77 15.30 14.72 1.77
N MET A 78 14.30 14.42 0.93
CA MET A 78 13.24 15.35 0.56
C MET A 78 12.26 15.62 1.71
N ASP A 79 11.65 16.82 1.70
CA ASP A 79 10.58 17.17 2.63
C ASP A 79 9.24 16.48 2.29
N GLU A 80 8.33 16.46 3.27
CA GLU A 80 7.03 15.80 3.18
C GLU A 80 6.14 16.39 2.08
N GLU A 81 6.14 17.71 1.88
CA GLU A 81 5.32 18.37 0.86
C GLU A 81 5.78 17.99 -0.54
N THR A 82 7.09 18.06 -0.78
CA THR A 82 7.69 17.62 -2.05
C THR A 82 7.39 16.15 -2.31
N CYS A 83 7.57 15.28 -1.32
CA CYS A 83 7.26 13.85 -1.46
C CYS A 83 5.79 13.59 -1.78
N PHE A 84 4.87 14.36 -1.18
CA PHE A 84 3.44 14.25 -1.45
C PHE A 84 3.10 14.69 -2.87
N LEU A 85 3.70 15.78 -3.36
CA LEU A 85 3.54 16.27 -4.74
C LEU A 85 4.13 15.30 -5.78
N MET A 86 5.25 14.64 -5.44
CA MET A 86 5.88 13.62 -6.27
C MET A 86 5.12 12.28 -6.26
N GLY A 87 4.29 12.04 -5.24
CA GLY A 87 3.61 10.78 -5.03
C GLY A 87 2.45 10.53 -5.98
N GLN A 88 1.84 9.37 -5.84
CA GLN A 88 0.67 8.97 -6.62
C GLN A 88 -0.52 9.92 -6.42
N ASN A 89 -1.20 10.24 -7.51
CA ASN A 89 -2.44 11.02 -7.44
C ASN A 89 -3.59 10.11 -7.01
N LEU A 90 -4.01 10.26 -5.75
CA LEU A 90 -5.00 9.37 -5.13
C LEU A 90 -6.39 9.47 -5.75
N SER A 91 -6.72 10.60 -6.39
CA SER A 91 -8.00 10.78 -7.11
C SER A 91 -8.03 9.99 -8.42
N ILE A 92 -6.87 9.69 -9.01
CA ILE A 92 -6.74 8.85 -10.21
C ILE A 92 -6.60 7.38 -9.80
N PHE A 93 -5.84 7.14 -8.72
CA PHE A 93 -5.62 5.79 -8.19
C PHE A 93 -6.92 5.08 -7.78
N ILE A 94 -7.88 5.80 -7.20
CA ILE A 94 -9.21 5.28 -6.84
C ILE A 94 -10.23 5.69 -7.89
N GLU A 95 -10.46 4.86 -8.90
CA GLU A 95 -11.45 5.13 -9.96
C GLU A 95 -12.88 5.01 -9.45
N LYS A 96 -13.12 4.05 -8.56
CA LYS A 96 -14.45 3.82 -7.98
C LYS A 96 -14.34 3.44 -6.52
N CYS A 97 -15.25 3.99 -5.71
CA CYS A 97 -15.42 3.61 -4.32
C CYS A 97 -16.91 3.45 -4.01
N LEU A 98 -17.29 2.25 -3.57
CA LEU A 98 -18.63 1.95 -3.08
C LEU A 98 -18.57 1.40 -1.66
N PHE A 99 -19.44 1.87 -0.78
CA PHE A 99 -19.65 1.28 0.53
C PHE A 99 -21.14 0.99 0.70
N ARG A 100 -21.50 -0.25 1.06
CA ARG A 100 -22.89 -0.71 1.11
C ARG A 100 -23.66 -0.45 -0.20
N CYS A 101 -23.00 -0.71 -1.34
CA CYS A 101 -23.48 -0.41 -2.71
C CYS A 101 -23.77 1.08 -3.02
N GLY A 102 -23.48 2.02 -2.12
CA GLY A 102 -23.56 3.47 -2.36
C GLY A 102 -22.20 4.09 -2.62
N LEU A 103 -22.15 5.23 -3.32
CA LEU A 103 -20.89 5.97 -3.50
C LEU A 103 -20.28 6.35 -2.15
N CYS A 104 -18.96 6.16 -2.01
CA CYS A 104 -18.25 6.59 -0.81
C CYS A 104 -18.30 8.11 -0.66
N HIS A 105 -18.54 8.58 0.56
CA HIS A 105 -18.42 9.99 0.89
C HIS A 105 -16.93 10.37 1.01
N GLN A 106 -16.52 11.52 0.44
CA GLN A 106 -15.13 11.98 0.46
C GLN A 106 -14.58 12.09 1.88
N ASN A 107 -15.39 12.59 2.82
CA ASN A 107 -15.00 12.72 4.23
C ASN A 107 -14.60 11.39 4.88
N HIS A 108 -15.11 10.24 4.43
CA HIS A 108 -14.74 8.95 5.03
C HIS A 108 -13.36 8.46 4.61
N SER A 109 -12.69 9.17 3.70
CA SER A 109 -11.34 8.85 3.25
C SER A 109 -10.36 9.89 3.74
N LYS A 110 -9.19 9.44 4.21
CA LYS A 110 -8.08 10.32 4.57
C LYS A 110 -6.83 9.92 3.83
N TYR A 111 -6.13 10.92 3.32
CA TYR A 111 -4.83 10.74 2.70
C TYR A 111 -3.73 10.77 3.76
N PHE A 112 -2.68 10.01 3.52
CA PHE A 112 -1.47 10.03 4.35
C PHE A 112 -0.27 9.61 3.52
N GLN A 113 0.92 10.03 3.94
CA GLN A 113 2.16 9.59 3.34
C GLN A 113 2.71 8.38 4.10
N ASN A 114 3.15 7.38 3.35
CA ASN A 114 3.90 6.24 3.84
C ASN A 114 5.35 6.33 3.34
N SER A 115 6.33 6.19 4.23
CA SER A 115 7.76 6.29 3.87
C SER A 115 8.23 5.19 2.90
N ARG A 116 7.49 4.09 2.77
CA ARG A 116 7.81 3.00 1.84
C ARG A 116 7.03 3.11 0.54
N TYR A 117 5.75 3.44 0.61
CA TYR A 117 4.81 3.38 -0.51
C TYR A 117 4.36 4.75 -1.06
N GLY A 118 4.79 5.86 -0.45
CA GLY A 118 4.41 7.20 -0.87
C GLY A 118 2.97 7.53 -0.47
N ASN A 119 2.21 8.14 -1.37
CA ASN A 119 0.84 8.56 -1.09
C ASN A 119 -0.09 7.36 -0.94
N CYS A 120 -0.86 7.35 0.14
CA CYS A 120 -1.82 6.32 0.49
C CYS A 120 -3.15 6.92 0.92
N ILE A 121 -4.20 6.10 0.86
CA ILE A 121 -5.55 6.45 1.30
C ILE A 121 -6.01 5.48 2.37
N THR A 122 -6.67 5.98 3.41
CA THR A 122 -7.40 5.15 4.40
C THR A 122 -8.88 5.48 4.35
N PHE A 123 -9.70 4.48 4.02
CA PHE A 123 -11.14 4.51 4.19
C PHE A 123 -11.52 4.19 5.64
N ASN A 124 -12.52 4.89 6.17
CA ASN A 124 -13.07 4.70 7.52
C ASN A 124 -12.02 4.87 8.65
N LYS A 125 -11.08 5.81 8.47
CA LYS A 125 -10.12 6.22 9.53
C LYS A 125 -10.87 7.07 10.57
N GLY A 126 -11.66 6.42 11.42
CA GLY A 126 -12.45 7.07 12.47
C GLY A 126 -11.62 8.11 13.24
N ASN A 127 -12.23 9.25 13.58
CA ASN A 127 -11.64 10.27 14.44
C ASN A 127 -12.71 10.91 15.33
N LYS A 128 -12.33 11.81 16.25
CA LYS A 128 -13.26 12.47 17.18
C LYS A 128 -14.45 13.17 16.50
N GLU A 129 -14.32 13.53 15.23
CA GLU A 129 -15.31 14.29 14.44
C GLU A 129 -16.15 13.39 13.52
N MET A 130 -15.67 12.20 13.17
CA MET A 130 -16.34 11.29 12.25
C MET A 130 -16.63 9.94 12.88
N LYS A 131 -17.92 9.62 12.91
CA LYS A 131 -18.43 8.33 13.38
C LYS A 131 -17.92 7.20 12.47
N ILE A 132 -17.38 6.16 13.07
CA ILE A 132 -16.95 4.94 12.39
C ILE A 132 -18.17 4.30 11.71
N LEU A 133 -18.01 3.94 10.43
CA LEU A 133 -19.02 3.23 9.68
C LEU A 133 -19.18 1.81 10.21
N THR A 134 -20.40 1.30 10.24
CA THR A 134 -20.70 -0.07 10.68
C THR A 134 -21.11 -0.97 9.51
N VAL A 135 -21.37 -2.24 9.75
CA VAL A 135 -22.07 -3.16 8.84
C VAL A 135 -22.97 -4.09 9.65
N SER A 136 -24.14 -4.41 9.14
CA SER A 136 -25.11 -5.32 9.79
C SER A 136 -25.05 -6.75 9.27
N ASP A 137 -24.65 -6.89 8.01
CA ASP A 137 -24.69 -8.15 7.27
C ASP A 137 -23.37 -8.39 6.56
N SER A 138 -23.06 -9.66 6.32
CA SER A 138 -21.88 -10.07 5.57
C SER A 138 -22.24 -10.24 4.09
N GLY A 139 -21.37 -9.76 3.20
CA GLY A 139 -21.53 -9.93 1.77
C GLY A 139 -20.89 -8.81 0.96
N PRO A 140 -20.75 -8.99 -0.36
CA PRO A 140 -20.15 -7.97 -1.23
C PRO A 140 -21.00 -6.70 -1.31
N SER A 141 -22.32 -6.80 -1.14
CA SER A 141 -23.24 -5.66 -1.20
C SER A 141 -23.20 -4.76 0.03
N THR A 142 -22.69 -5.27 1.16
CA THR A 142 -22.64 -4.53 2.44
C THR A 142 -21.24 -4.02 2.78
N GLY A 143 -20.22 -4.49 2.07
CA GLY A 143 -18.82 -4.13 2.27
C GLY A 143 -18.35 -2.89 1.49
N LEU A 144 -17.03 -2.76 1.42
CA LEU A 144 -16.31 -1.78 0.60
C LEU A 144 -15.89 -2.41 -0.72
N ILE A 145 -16.17 -1.74 -1.83
CA ILE A 145 -15.71 -2.10 -3.18
C ILE A 145 -14.87 -0.94 -3.70
N LEU A 146 -13.63 -1.22 -4.07
CA LEU A 146 -12.72 -0.26 -4.68
C LEU A 146 -12.34 -0.75 -6.07
N GLU A 147 -12.35 0.15 -7.04
CA GLU A 147 -11.76 -0.05 -8.37
C GLU A 147 -10.52 0.84 -8.45
N LEU A 148 -9.37 0.23 -8.77
CA LEU A 148 -8.06 0.87 -8.65
C LEU A 148 -7.41 1.01 -10.03
N ASN A 149 -6.94 2.21 -10.34
CA ASN A 149 -6.04 2.43 -11.47
C ASN A 149 -4.59 2.34 -11.00
N LEU A 150 -3.95 1.22 -11.28
CA LEU A 150 -2.58 0.97 -10.82
C LEU A 150 -1.52 1.72 -11.64
N GLN A 151 -1.89 2.18 -12.84
CA GLN A 151 -1.01 2.86 -13.78
C GLN A 151 0.31 2.10 -14.03
N TYR A 152 0.20 0.81 -14.37
CA TYR A 152 1.33 -0.10 -14.55
C TYR A 152 2.39 0.38 -15.56
N ASP A 153 2.00 1.18 -16.55
CA ASP A 153 2.92 1.71 -17.56
C ASP A 153 4.04 2.59 -16.96
N TYR A 154 3.83 3.10 -15.74
CA TYR A 154 4.81 3.93 -15.02
C TYR A 154 5.63 3.16 -13.99
N TYR A 155 5.37 1.85 -13.86
CA TYR A 155 6.25 0.99 -13.10
C TYR A 155 7.49 0.71 -13.94
N GLU A 156 8.69 0.77 -13.35
CA GLU A 156 9.87 0.33 -14.09
C GLU A 156 9.79 -1.14 -14.48
N LYS A 157 10.30 -1.44 -15.68
CA LYS A 157 10.55 -2.79 -16.18
C LYS A 157 11.69 -3.52 -15.47
N SER A 158 12.04 -3.20 -14.21
CA SER A 158 13.06 -3.97 -13.48
C SER A 158 12.59 -5.38 -13.11
N THR A 159 11.35 -5.75 -13.45
CA THR A 159 10.83 -7.11 -13.36
C THR A 159 9.98 -7.52 -14.58
N GLU A 160 10.52 -7.43 -15.79
CA GLU A 160 10.34 -8.59 -16.69
C GLU A 160 11.20 -9.72 -16.11
N ALA A 161 10.70 -10.38 -15.06
CA ALA A 161 11.02 -11.79 -14.94
C ALA A 161 10.54 -12.36 -16.26
N LYS A 162 11.47 -12.79 -17.12
CA LYS A 162 11.18 -13.56 -18.32
C LYS A 162 10.13 -14.60 -17.90
N LEU A 163 8.87 -14.34 -18.18
CA LEU A 163 7.86 -15.37 -18.27
C LEU A 163 8.45 -16.26 -19.34
N ALA A 164 8.89 -17.44 -18.91
CA ALA A 164 9.53 -18.42 -19.74
C ALA A 164 8.72 -18.51 -21.04
N GLN A 165 9.40 -18.29 -22.16
CA GLN A 165 8.96 -18.85 -23.41
C GLN A 165 9.00 -20.37 -23.23
N GLU A 166 7.89 -20.94 -22.75
CA GLU A 166 7.55 -22.33 -22.97
C GLU A 166 6.48 -22.35 -24.08
N LEU A 167 6.98 -22.36 -25.32
CA LEU A 167 6.39 -23.04 -26.46
C LEU A 167 7.50 -23.85 -27.12
#